data_AF-A0A1H7AJU4-F1
#
_entry.id   AF-A0A1H7AJU4-F1
#
_cell.length_a   1.000
_cell.length_b   1.000
_cell.length_c   1.000
_cell.angle_alpha   90.00
_cell.angle_beta   90.00
_cell.angle_gamma   90.00
#
_symmetry.space_group_name_H-M   'P 1'
#
loop_
_entity.id
_entity.type
_entity.pdbx_description
1 polymer ?
#
loop_
_entity_poly.entity_id
_entity_poly.type
_entity_poly.pdbx_seq_one_letter_code
_entity_poly.pdbx_strand_id
1 'polypeptide(L)'
;MHANTPSDVPARLEALGLLGGLPRLALHAQVAAALQVVFQIRRTPQGRVLESICLLLPEGPDRLVTAVPAWVRGRGLGLAARALGNLIRSRDVPVPPILCEPWPGSAARSGAPT
;
A
#
# COMPACT_ATOMS: atom_id res chain seq x y z
N MET A 1 2.31 9.90 9.38
CA MET A 1 3.26 9.02 10.10
C MET A 1 4.63 9.18 9.48
N HIS A 2 5.70 9.34 10.27
CA HIS A 2 7.05 9.35 9.71
C HIS A 2 7.53 7.91 9.56
N ALA A 3 7.62 7.45 8.31
CA ALA A 3 8.13 6.13 7.94
C ALA A 3 9.06 6.28 6.74
N ASN A 4 10.15 5.51 6.70
CA ASN A 4 11.09 5.58 5.57
C ASN A 4 10.44 4.97 4.32
N THR A 5 9.68 3.90 4.52
CA THR A 5 8.88 3.25 3.48
C THR A 5 7.46 2.93 3.97
N PRO A 6 6.50 2.71 3.06
CA PRO A 6 5.15 2.24 3.43
C PRO A 6 5.19 0.90 4.14
N SER A 7 6.14 0.02 3.78
CA SER A 7 6.31 -1.29 4.41
C SER A 7 6.70 -1.21 5.88
N ASP A 8 7.24 -0.08 6.33
CA ASP A 8 7.55 0.12 7.75
C ASP A 8 6.33 0.59 8.58
N VAL A 9 5.21 0.94 7.93
CA VAL A 9 4.03 1.48 8.62
C VAL A 9 3.44 0.47 9.60
N PRO A 10 3.23 -0.82 9.24
CA PRO A 10 2.74 -1.82 10.19
C PRO A 10 3.63 -1.95 11.43
N ALA A 11 4.96 -2.05 11.26
CA ALA A 11 5.90 -2.16 12.37
C ALA A 11 5.87 -0.92 13.30
N ARG A 12 5.71 0.28 12.74
CA ARG A 12 5.57 1.50 13.55
C ARG A 12 4.24 1.55 14.30
N LEU A 13 3.15 1.11 13.67
CA LEU A 13 1.87 0.96 14.36
C LEU A 13 1.97 -0.08 15.49
N GLU A 14 2.66 -1.20 15.27
CA GLU A 14 2.94 -2.21 16.30
C GLU A 14 3.68 -1.63 17.50
N ALA A 15 4.73 -0.84 17.26
CA ALA A 15 5.47 -0.16 18.32
C ALA A 15 4.57 0.81 19.11
N LEU A 16 3.71 1.59 18.44
CA LEU A 16 2.77 2.49 19.10
C LEU A 16 1.69 1.74 19.89
N GLY A 17 1.16 0.66 19.33
CA GLY A 17 0.18 -0.21 19.98
C GLY A 17 0.75 -0.85 21.24
N LEU A 18 2.01 -1.31 21.18
CA LEU A 18 2.71 -1.87 22.33
C LEU A 18 2.86 -0.84 23.47
N LEU A 19 3.24 0.40 23.15
CA LEU A 19 3.32 1.48 24.14
C LEU A 19 1.95 1.80 24.77
N GLY A 20 0.86 1.59 24.03
CA GLY A 20 -0.51 1.74 24.50
C GLY A 20 -1.11 0.50 25.16
N GLY A 21 -0.35 -0.59 25.32
CA GLY A 21 -0.84 -1.85 25.89
C GLY A 21 -1.81 -2.63 24.99
N LEU A 22 -1.87 -2.31 23.70
CA LEU A 22 -2.77 -2.98 22.75
C LEU A 22 -2.13 -4.29 22.23
N PRO A 23 -2.80 -5.44 22.34
CA PRO A 23 -2.30 -6.69 21.77
C PRO A 23 -2.11 -6.59 20.26
N ARG A 24 -1.06 -7.22 19.74
CA ARG A 24 -0.69 -7.16 18.31
C ARG A 24 -1.86 -7.49 17.37
N LEU A 25 -2.60 -8.58 17.64
CA LEU A 25 -3.74 -8.96 16.80
C LEU A 25 -4.88 -7.93 16.86
N ALA A 26 -5.16 -7.37 18.04
CA ALA A 26 -6.17 -6.33 18.21
C ALA A 26 -5.80 -5.06 17.44
N LEU A 27 -4.52 -4.66 17.48
CA LEU A 27 -4.00 -3.56 16.66
C LEU A 27 -4.22 -3.83 15.17
N HIS A 28 -3.82 -4.99 14.66
CA HIS A 28 -3.95 -5.31 13.24
C HIS A 28 -5.41 -5.35 12.80
N ALA A 29 -6.31 -5.88 13.63
CA ALA A 29 -7.75 -5.85 13.38
C ALA A 29 -8.28 -4.40 13.30
N GLN A 30 -7.87 -3.53 14.22
CA GLN A 30 -8.25 -2.11 14.21
C GLN A 30 -7.70 -1.39 12.97
N VAL A 31 -6.42 -1.61 12.63
CA VAL A 31 -5.78 -1.01 11.46
C VAL A 31 -6.48 -1.45 10.18
N ALA A 32 -6.77 -2.74 10.03
CA ALA A 32 -7.48 -3.27 8.86
C ALA A 32 -8.88 -2.68 8.70
N ALA A 33 -9.57 -2.40 9.81
CA ALA A 33 -10.90 -1.78 9.79
C ALA A 33 -10.86 -0.27 9.53
N ALA A 34 -9.85 0.43 10.06
CA ALA A 34 -9.80 1.89 10.06
C ALA A 34 -9.02 2.49 8.88
N LEU A 35 -7.99 1.80 8.40
CA LEU A 35 -7.05 2.32 7.42
C LEU A 35 -6.98 1.42 6.19
N GLN A 36 -7.19 2.02 5.02
CA GLN A 36 -7.20 1.27 3.76
C GLN A 36 -6.02 1.64 2.85
N VAL A 37 -5.57 2.90 2.87
CA VAL A 37 -4.57 3.43 1.93
C VAL A 37 -3.51 4.24 2.65
N VAL A 38 -2.26 4.06 2.25
CA VAL A 38 -1.10 4.85 2.67
C VAL A 38 -0.52 5.58 1.46
N PHE A 39 -0.37 6.90 1.59
CA PHE A 39 0.34 7.74 0.63
C PHE A 39 1.73 8.05 1.16
N GLN A 40 2.77 7.60 0.45
CA GLN A 40 4.15 8.01 0.76
C GLN A 40 4.47 9.31 0.06
N ILE A 41 4.87 10.34 0.81
CA ILE A 41 5.26 11.62 0.23
C ILE A 41 6.76 11.82 0.42
N ARG A 42 7.47 12.16 -0.67
CA ARG A 42 8.89 12.53 -0.65
C ARG A 42 9.03 14.04 -0.77
N ARG A 43 9.96 14.63 -0.02
CA ARG A 43 10.36 16.04 -0.18
C ARG A 43 11.45 16.14 -1.24
N THR A 44 11.29 17.05 -2.19
CA THR A 44 12.26 17.42 -3.21
C THR A 44 12.58 18.92 -3.08
N PRO A 45 13.64 19.42 -3.75
CA PRO A 45 13.89 20.86 -3.82
C PRO A 45 12.71 21.68 -4.37
N GLN A 46 11.89 21.08 -5.25
CA GLN A 46 10.75 21.73 -5.90
C GLN A 46 9.43 21.60 -5.12
N GLY A 47 9.41 20.85 -4.01
CA GLY A 47 8.21 20.69 -3.19
C GLY A 47 8.01 19.26 -2.67
N ARG A 48 6.76 18.85 -2.51
CA ARG A 48 6.39 17.51 -2.06
C ARG A 48 5.79 16.72 -3.22
N VAL A 49 6.21 15.46 -3.36
CA VAL A 49 5.77 14.58 -4.44
C VAL A 49 5.30 13.24 -3.88
N LEU A 50 4.22 12.69 -4.44
CA LEU A 50 3.64 11.41 -4.03
C LEU A 50 4.48 10.21 -4.49
N GLU A 51 5.35 9.65 -3.67
CA GLU A 51 6.27 8.56 -4.04
C GLU A 51 5.58 7.22 -4.32
N SER A 52 4.57 6.86 -3.52
CA SER A 52 3.84 5.63 -3.71
C SER A 52 2.44 5.68 -3.08
N ILE A 53 1.56 4.83 -3.61
CA ILE A 53 0.24 4.53 -3.05
C ILE A 53 0.27 3.06 -2.68
N CYS A 54 0.04 2.73 -1.42
CA CYS A 54 -0.05 1.36 -0.93
C CYS A 54 -1.41 1.12 -0.28
N LEU A 55 -1.94 -0.08 -0.42
CA LEU A 55 -3.09 -0.53 0.35
C LEU A 55 -2.60 -1.27 1.60
N LEU A 56 -3.34 -1.12 2.68
CA LEU A 56 -3.16 -1.91 3.90
C LEU A 56 -4.07 -3.14 3.80
N LEU A 57 -3.46 -4.29 3.53
CA LEU A 57 -4.17 -5.54 3.27
C LEU A 57 -3.78 -6.59 4.32
N PRO A 58 -4.74 -7.31 4.92
CA PRO A 58 -4.43 -8.44 5.79
C PRO A 58 -3.82 -9.60 5.00
N GLU A 59 -2.74 -10.19 5.53
CA GLU A 59 -1.98 -11.28 4.92
C GLU A 59 -1.71 -12.42 5.91
N GLY A 60 -1.59 -13.65 5.39
CA GLY A 60 -1.29 -14.84 6.18
C GLY A 60 -2.45 -15.33 7.06
N PRO A 61 -2.24 -16.40 7.84
CA PRO A 61 -3.28 -17.01 8.69
C PRO A 61 -3.76 -16.06 9.79
N ASP A 62 -2.85 -15.26 10.35
CA ASP A 62 -3.14 -14.31 11.43
C ASP A 62 -3.71 -12.98 10.94
N ARG A 63 -3.87 -12.81 9.61
CA ARG A 63 -4.43 -11.61 8.98
C ARG A 63 -3.73 -10.32 9.40
N LEU A 64 -2.40 -10.36 9.51
CA LEU A 64 -1.61 -9.18 9.85
C LEU A 64 -1.58 -8.22 8.65
N VAL A 65 -1.78 -6.93 8.92
CA VAL A 65 -1.78 -5.90 7.89
C VAL A 65 -0.38 -5.70 7.33
N THR A 66 -0.27 -5.80 6.01
CA THR A 66 0.92 -5.45 5.24
C THR A 66 0.62 -4.30 4.28
N ALA A 67 1.65 -3.50 3.94
CA ALA A 67 1.52 -2.44 2.96
C ALA A 67 1.87 -2.97 1.57
N VAL A 68 0.86 -3.10 0.70
CA VAL A 68 1.01 -3.64 -0.65
C VAL A 68 0.94 -2.51 -1.67
N PRO A 69 1.96 -2.32 -2.53
CA PRO A 69 1.98 -1.21 -3.47
C PRO A 69 0.89 -1.36 -4.54
N ALA A 70 0.10 -0.30 -4.72
CA ALA A 70 -0.83 -0.13 -5.84
C ALA A 70 -0.20 0.72 -6.95
N TRP A 71 0.68 1.66 -6.61
CA TRP A 71 1.44 2.45 -7.56
C TRP A 71 2.73 2.99 -6.92
N VAL A 72 3.80 3.08 -7.71
CA VAL A 72 5.09 3.65 -7.30
C VAL A 72 5.59 4.59 -8.41
N ARG A 73 6.04 5.79 -8.04
CA ARG A 73 6.61 6.75 -8.99
C ARG A 73 7.77 6.11 -9.78
N GLY A 74 7.76 6.30 -11.10
CA GLY A 74 8.82 5.79 -12.00
C GLY A 74 8.74 4.28 -12.29
N ARG A 75 7.97 3.51 -11.51
CA ARG A 75 7.73 2.08 -11.76
C ARG A 75 6.31 1.79 -12.28
N GLY A 76 5.33 2.62 -11.91
CA GLY A 76 3.93 2.47 -12.29
C GLY A 76 3.14 1.59 -11.32
N LEU A 77 2.16 0.85 -11.83
CA LEU A 77 1.22 0.09 -11.00
C LEU A 77 1.90 -1.09 -10.27
N GLY A 78 1.35 -1.41 -9.11
CA GLY A 78 1.76 -2.57 -8.30
C GLY A 78 0.65 -3.59 -8.13
N LEU A 79 0.92 -4.62 -7.31
CA LEU A 79 0.02 -5.76 -7.08
C LEU A 79 -1.37 -5.34 -6.57
N ALA A 80 -1.45 -4.24 -5.80
CA ALA A 80 -2.71 -3.74 -5.26
C ALA A 80 -3.45 -2.77 -6.19
N ALA A 81 -3.01 -2.55 -7.43
CA ALA A 81 -3.65 -1.59 -8.35
C ALA A 81 -5.13 -1.89 -8.61
N ARG A 82 -5.47 -3.17 -8.84
CA ARG A 82 -6.87 -3.59 -9.05
C ARG A 82 -7.70 -3.43 -7.78
N ALA A 83 -7.12 -3.72 -6.62
CA ALA A 83 -7.79 -3.50 -5.34
C ALA A 83 -8.04 -2.02 -5.06
N LEU A 84 -7.10 -1.12 -5.43
CA LEU A 84 -7.30 0.32 -5.40
C LEU A 84 -8.45 0.75 -6.32
N GLY A 85 -8.51 0.20 -7.55
CA GLY A 85 -9.62 0.46 -8.47
C GLY A 85 -10.98 0.08 -7.89
N ASN A 86 -11.08 -1.08 -7.24
CA ASN A 86 -12.30 -1.51 -6.55
C ASN A 86 -12.67 -0.59 -5.38
N LEU A 87 -11.68 -0.14 -4.61
CA LEU A 87 -11.84 0.78 -3.48
C LEU A 87 -12.37 2.15 -3.92
N ILE A 88 -11.91 2.64 -5.08
CA ILE A 88 -12.40 3.88 -5.69
C ILE A 88 -13.83 3.70 -6.19
N ARG A 89 -14.11 2.59 -6.90
CA ARG A 89 -15.45 2.27 -7.39
C ARG A 89 -16.48 2.16 -6.27
N SER A 90 -16.12 1.54 -5.15
CA SER A 90 -17.03 1.37 -4.00
C SER A 90 -17.38 2.68 -3.29
N ARG A 91 -16.76 3.79 -3.68
CA ARG A 91 -17.05 5.15 -3.21
C ARG A 91 -17.80 5.98 -4.25
N ASP A 92 -18.32 5.33 -5.30
CA ASP A 92 -19.02 5.97 -6.42
C ASP A 92 -18.15 7.02 -7.15
N VAL A 93 -16.83 6.85 -7.11
CA VAL A 93 -15.88 7.69 -7.83
C VAL A 93 -15.50 6.99 -9.14
N PRO A 94 -15.49 7.70 -10.29
CA PRO A 94 -15.00 7.15 -11.54
C PRO A 94 -13.58 6.60 -11.41
N VAL A 95 -13.41 5.32 -11.72
CA VAL A 95 -12.10 4.66 -11.61
C VAL A 95 -11.24 5.09 -12.80
N PRO A 96 -10.01 5.60 -12.57
CA PRO A 96 -9.08 5.88 -13.65
C PRO A 96 -8.85 4.65 -14.53
N PRO A 97 -8.89 4.76 -15.88
CA PRO A 97 -8.75 3.61 -16.79
C PRO A 97 -7.49 2.77 -16.53
N ILE A 98 -6.39 3.41 -16.14
CA ILE A 98 -5.13 2.76 -15.78
C ILE A 98 -5.28 1.72 -14.64
N LEU A 99 -6.29 1.85 -13.77
CA LEU A 99 -6.56 0.88 -12.69
C LEU A 99 -7.54 -0.23 -13.11
N CYS A 100 -8.16 -0.12 -14.29
CA CYS A 100 -9.09 -1.10 -14.85
C CYS A 100 -8.41 -2.07 -15.83
N GLU A 101 -7.35 -1.63 -16.49
CA GLU A 101 -6.62 -2.45 -17.46
C GLU A 101 -5.66 -3.43 -16.78
N PRO A 102 -5.54 -4.68 -17.27
CA PRO A 102 -4.49 -5.58 -16.85
C PRO A 102 -3.12 -4.97 -17.20
N TRP A 103 -2.28 -4.79 -16.19
CA TRP A 103 -0.95 -4.19 -16.33
C TRP A 103 -0.09 -4.97 -17.35
N PRO A 104 0.41 -4.35 -18.43
CA PRO A 104 1.18 -5.05 -19.48
C PRO A 104 2.57 -5.53 -19.01
N GLY A 105 3.06 -5.06 -17.86
CA GLY A 105 4.41 -5.37 -17.35
C GLY A 105 4.56 -6.68 -16.57
N SER A 106 3.60 -7.60 -16.58
CA SER A 106 3.83 -8.98 -16.10
C SER A 106 4.69 -9.82 -17.05
N ALA A 107 4.92 -9.35 -18.30
CA ALA A 107 5.68 -10.08 -19.32
C ALA A 107 7.20 -9.79 -19.35
N ALA A 108 7.70 -8.75 -18.66
CA ALA A 108 9.09 -8.31 -18.78
C ALA A 108 10.00 -8.77 -17.62
N ARG A 109 10.05 -10.08 -17.35
CA ARG A 109 11.14 -10.74 -16.59
C ARG A 109 11.30 -12.20 -17.03
N SER A 110 11.63 -12.41 -18.29
CA SER A 110 12.26 -13.65 -18.76
C SER A 110 13.37 -13.27 -19.74
N GLY A 111 14.55 -13.04 -19.19
CA GLY A 111 15.75 -12.66 -19.94
C GLY A 111 16.94 -12.74 -18.99
N ALA A 112 17.30 -13.97 -18.60
CA ALA A 112 18.58 -14.24 -17.98
C ALA A 112 19.65 -14.27 -19.08
N PRO A 113 20.80 -13.57 -18.93
CA PRO A 113 21.91 -13.76 -19.84
C PRO A 113 22.57 -15.12 -19.57
N THR A 114 22.79 -15.84 -20.67
CA THR A 114 23.67 -17.02 -20.82
C THR A 114 25.10 -16.75 -20.42
#